data_AF-A0A6M2CJH4-F1
#
_entry.id   AF-A0A6M2CJH4-F1
#
_cell.length_a   1.000
_cell.length_b   1.000
_cell.length_c   1.000
_cell.angle_alpha   90.00
_cell.angle_beta   90.00
_cell.angle_gamma   90.00
#
_symmetry.space_group_name_H-M   'P 1'
#
loop_
_entity.id
_entity.type
_entity.pdbx_description
1 polymer ?
#
loop_
_entity_poly.entity_id
_entity_poly.type
_entity_poly.pdbx_seq_one_letter_code
_entity_poly.pdbx_strand_id
1 'polypeptide(L)' 'MLAADNHCLERLACQFSADALRGPLHKDVASLVIYTLLRNQFIPERFKQRLRSAAHQARFSDCRRRFPCTQQRP' A
#
# COMPACT_ATOMS: atom_id res chain seq x y z
N MET A 1 3.90 -13.93 -8.54
CA MET A 1 4.24 -13.11 -7.35
C MET A 1 4.00 -11.65 -7.71
N LEU A 2 3.09 -10.97 -6.99
CA LEU A 2 2.83 -9.52 -7.03
C LEU A 2 2.98 -8.89 -8.43
N ALA A 3 1.97 -9.05 -9.27
CA ALA A 3 1.95 -8.56 -10.65
C ALA A 3 2.43 -7.09 -10.72
N ALA A 4 3.27 -6.79 -11.72
CA ALA A 4 3.82 -5.44 -11.92
C ALA A 4 2.73 -4.37 -12.02
N ASP A 5 1.56 -4.78 -12.54
CA ASP A 5 0.43 -3.91 -12.88
C ASP A 5 -0.60 -3.76 -11.75
N ASN A 6 -0.41 -4.45 -10.61
CA ASN A 6 -1.33 -4.35 -9.47
C ASN A 6 -0.73 -3.48 -8.35
N HIS A 7 -1.07 -2.19 -8.36
CA HIS A 7 -0.59 -1.21 -7.38
C HIS A 7 -1.50 -1.05 -6.15
N CYS A 8 -2.38 -2.02 -5.86
CA CYS A 8 -3.32 -1.91 -4.74
C CYS A 8 -2.61 -1.83 -3.37
N LEU A 9 -1.47 -2.51 -3.21
CA LEU A 9 -0.72 -2.47 -1.95
C LEU A 9 0.05 -1.16 -1.78
N GLU A 10 0.61 -0.60 -2.85
CA GLU A 10 1.18 0.75 -2.84
C GLU A 10 0.11 1.80 -2.56
N ARG A 11 -1.07 1.66 -3.16
CA ARG A 11 -2.22 2.52 -2.87
C ARG A 11 -2.62 2.41 -1.40
N LEU A 12 -2.70 1.20 -0.85
CA LEU A 12 -3.01 0.97 0.57
C LEU A 12 -1.97 1.64 1.47
N ALA A 13 -0.68 1.46 1.19
CA ALA A 13 0.41 2.08 1.95
C ALA A 13 0.36 3.61 1.90
N CYS A 14 0.14 4.18 0.71
CA CYS A 14 -0.03 5.61 0.53
C CYS A 14 -1.26 6.14 1.29
N GLN A 15 -2.42 5.48 1.15
CA GLN A 15 -3.66 5.91 1.81
C GLN A 15 -3.59 5.78 3.33
N PHE A 16 -2.91 4.75 3.85
CA PHE A 16 -2.64 4.60 5.27
C PHE A 16 -1.79 5.77 5.79
N SER A 17 -0.69 6.10 5.11
CA SER A 17 0.18 7.22 5.50
C SER A 17 -0.45 8.61 5.29
N ALA A 18 -1.41 8.74 4.36
CA ALA A 18 -2.16 9.97 4.12
C ALA A 18 -3.33 10.18 5.12
N ASP A 19 -3.51 9.28 6.07
CA ASP A 19 -4.68 9.22 6.94
C ASP A 19 -6.04 9.16 6.20
N ALA A 20 -6.02 8.71 4.94
CA ALA A 20 -7.15 8.74 4.03
C ALA A 20 -8.08 7.52 4.14
N LEU A 21 -7.76 6.58 5.06
CA LEU A 21 -8.59 5.43 5.37
C LEU A 21 -9.72 5.84 6.33
N ARG A 22 -10.97 5.61 5.92
CA ARG A 22 -12.14 5.95 6.72
C ARG A 22 -12.40 4.88 7.77
N GLY A 23 -12.24 5.23 9.04
CA GLY A 23 -12.58 4.38 10.19
C GLY A 23 -11.36 3.72 10.86
N PRO A 24 -11.37 3.59 12.19
CA PRO A 24 -10.23 3.07 12.97
C PRO A 24 -9.89 1.62 12.60
N LEU A 25 -10.92 0.78 12.42
CA LEU A 25 -10.74 -0.62 12.01
C LEU A 25 -9.94 -0.76 10.71
N HIS A 26 -10.22 0.08 9.72
CA HIS A 26 -9.51 0.03 8.43
C HIS A 26 -8.04 0.44 8.58
N LYS A 27 -7.73 1.38 9.48
CA LYS A 27 -6.34 1.77 9.78
C LYS A 27 -5.60 0.63 10.49
N ASP A 28 -6.24 -0.02 11.46
CA ASP A 28 -5.65 -1.14 12.20
C ASP A 28 -5.34 -2.31 11.27
N VAL A 29 -6.32 -2.72 10.45
CA VAL A 29 -6.15 -3.79 9.46
C VAL A 29 -5.05 -3.42 8.45
N ALA A 30 -5.05 -2.19 7.93
CA ALA A 30 -4.01 -1.74 7.02
C ALA A 30 -2.61 -1.77 7.67
N SER A 31 -2.51 -1.35 8.94
CA SER A 31 -1.24 -1.37 9.69
C SER A 31 -0.70 -2.79 9.84
N LEU A 32 -1.56 -3.77 10.16
CA LEU A 32 -1.20 -5.18 10.29
C LEU A 32 -0.71 -5.76 8.97
N VAL A 33 -1.42 -5.49 7.88
CA VAL A 33 -1.06 -5.96 6.53
C VAL A 33 0.28 -5.36 6.11
N ILE A 34 0.44 -4.03 6.19
CA ILE A 34 1.67 -3.33 5.81
C ILE A 34 2.86 -3.84 6.64
N TYR A 35 2.70 -3.96 7.96
CA TYR A 35 3.74 -4.44 8.86
C TYR A 35 4.17 -5.87 8.51
N THR A 36 3.20 -6.77 8.29
CA THR A 36 3.45 -8.16 7.91
C THR A 36 4.23 -8.24 6.60
N LEU A 37 3.84 -7.45 5.59
CA LEU A 37 4.53 -7.41 4.30
C LEU A 37 5.97 -6.92 4.43
N LEU A 38 6.21 -5.90 5.25
CA LEU A 38 7.55 -5.31 5.42
C LEU A 38 8.50 -6.23 6.21
N ARG A 39 7.98 -7.03 7.15
CA ARG A 39 8.81 -7.96 7.96
C ARG A 39 8.95 -9.35 7.36
N ASN A 40 8.14 -9.71 6.37
CA ASN A 40 8.25 -11.00 5.71
C ASN A 40 9.56 -11.11 4.91
N GLN A 41 10.41 -12.06 5.27
CA GLN A 41 11.71 -12.30 4.64
C GLN A 41 11.60 -12.86 3.20
N PHE A 42 10.48 -13.49 2.86
CA PHE A 42 10.22 -14.06 1.54
C PHE A 42 9.75 -13.01 0.53
N ILE A 43 9.43 -11.79 0.98
CA ILE A 43 9.07 -10.68 0.11
C ILE A 43 10.34 -9.95 -0.31
N PRO A 44 10.58 -9.78 -1.63
CA PRO A 44 11.78 -9.09 -2.11
C PRO A 44 11.91 -7.67 -1.56
N GLU A 45 13.13 -7.27 -1.19
CA GLU A 45 13.38 -5.90 -0.66
C GLU A 45 12.97 -4.82 -1.66
N ARG A 46 13.13 -5.06 -2.98
CA ARG A 46 12.66 -4.14 -4.02
C ARG A 46 11.15 -3.85 -3.91
N PHE A 47 10.35 -4.84 -3.51
CA PHE A 47 8.91 -4.65 -3.31
C PHE A 47 8.63 -3.87 -2.03
N LYS A 48 9.34 -4.17 -0.93
CA LYS A 48 9.22 -3.42 0.32
C LYS A 48 9.63 -1.95 0.15
N GLN A 49 10.67 -1.69 -0.64
CA GLN A 49 11.07 -0.33 -1.02
C GLN A 49 9.95 0.39 -1.77
N ARG A 50 9.29 -0.26 -2.75
CA ARG A 50 8.12 0.33 -3.44
C ARG A 50 7.01 0.73 -2.46
N LEU A 51 6.68 -0.14 -1.49
CA LEU A 51 5.66 0.18 -0.47
C LEU A 51 6.06 1.38 0.40
N ARG A 52 7.32 1.42 0.87
CA ARG A 52 7.85 2.56 1.64
C ARG A 52 7.82 3.85 0.81
N SER A 53 8.23 3.80 -0.44
CA SER A 53 8.18 4.94 -1.36
C SER A 53 6.75 5.42 -1.63
N ALA A 54 5.78 4.52 -1.70
CA ALA A 54 4.37 4.88 -1.85
C ALA A 54 3.81 5.55 -0.58
N ALA A 55 4.15 5.03 0.60
CA ALA A 55 3.85 5.66 1.88
C ALA A 55 4.42 7.08 1.99
N HIS A 56 5.66 7.31 1.53
CA HIS A 56 6.25 8.66 1.51
C HIS A 56 5.56 9.63 0.55
N GLN A 57 5.00 9.15 -0.56
CA GLN A 57 4.27 9.97 -1.54
C GLN A 57 2.91 10.47 -1.04
N ALA A 58 2.42 9.94 0.08
CA ALA A 58 1.18 10.37 0.73
C ALA A 58 1.11 11.88 1.00
N ARG A 59 2.26 12.53 1.20
CA ARG A 59 2.35 13.97 1.49
C ARG A 59 2.20 14.88 0.26
N PHE A 60 2.38 14.33 -0.94
CA PHE A 60 2.61 15.14 -2.14
C PHE A 60 1.61 14.86 -3.28
N SER A 61 0.80 13.79 -3.20
CA SER A 61 -0.05 13.37 -4.32
C SER A 61 -1.29 12.60 -3.88
N ASP A 62 -2.33 12.62 -4.73
CA ASP A 62 -3.50 11.75 -4.57
C ASP A 62 -3.11 10.29 -4.84
N CYS A 63 -3.05 9.50 -3.76
CA CYS A 63 -2.72 8.08 -3.78
C CYS A 63 -3.55 7.26 -4.79
N ARG A 64 -4.82 7.64 -5.03
CA ARG A 64 -5.70 6.88 -5.94
C ARG A 64 -5.32 7.07 -7.41
N ARG A 65 -4.88 8.29 -7.77
CA ARG A 65 -4.43 8.63 -9.12
C ARG A 65 -3.03 8.08 -9.39
N ARG A 66 -2.16 8.13 -8.37
CA ARG A 66 -0.77 7.69 -8.49
C ARG A 66 -0.62 6.18 -8.54
N PHE A 67 -1.46 5.46 -7.79
CA PHE A 67 -1.44 4.01 -7.69
C PHE A 67 -2.79 3.45 -8.15
N PRO A 68 -2.98 3.31 -9.47
CA PRO A 68 -4.20 2.72 -10.02
C PRO A 68 -4.30 1.27 -9.56
N CYS A 69 -5.46 0.94 -9.02
CA CYS A 69 -5.78 -0.39 -8.52
C CYS A 69 -7.06 -0.81 -9.23
N THR A 70 -6.92 -1.62 -10.28
CA THR A 70 -8.04 -2.34 -10.88
C THR A 70 -8.35 -3.48 -9.93
N GLN A 71 -9.43 -3.35 -9.15
CA GLN A 71 -9.97 -4.51 -8.47
C GLN A 71 -10.35 -5.53 -9.55
N GLN A 72 -9.62 -6.64 -9.61
CA GLN A 72 -10.15 -7.82 -10.29
C GLN A 72 -11.39 -8.20 -9.50
N ARG A 73 -12.56 -7.87 -10.06
CA ARG A 73 -13.83 -8.38 -9.56
C ARG A 73 -13.73 -9.90 -9.59
N PRO A 74 -14.09 -10.62 -8.51
CA PRO A 74 -14.21 -12.07 -8.55
C PRO A 74 -15.25 -12.50 -9.59
#